data_AF-A0A564XWK9-F1
#
_entry.id   AF-A0A564XWK9-F1
#
_cell.length_a   1.000
_cell.length_b   1.000
_cell.length_c   1.000
_cell.angle_alpha   90.00
_cell.angle_beta   90.00
_cell.angle_gamma   90.00
#
_symmetry.space_group_name_H-M   'P 1'
#
loop_
_entity.id
_entity.type
_entity.pdbx_description
1 polymer ?
#
loop_
_entity_poly.entity_id
_entity_poly.type
_entity_poly.pdbx_seq_one_letter_code
_entity_poly.pdbx_strand_id
1 'polypeptide(L)'
;MRVQRERLSIFINVNKGEEVSAHLMVFFASFPLFGKYLSVNDVVHVQLSRFPHEVVNAAVEYVYGGIENISPLATLRLWLPAHNLQNKALVDGCTKFSCARIEEINVSEVWSAANATNNEILIGVCVPLVAMNWGCLGHGLTSGNSRDP
;
A
#
# COMPACT_ATOMS: atom_id res chain seq x y z
N MET A 1 -21.18 -6.37 -3.51
CA MET A 1 -21.71 -5.06 -3.92
C MET A 1 -21.08 -4.55 -5.23
N ARG A 2 -19.75 -4.53 -5.41
CA ARG A 2 -19.11 -4.19 -6.69
C ARG A 2 -19.40 -5.16 -7.86
N VAL A 3 -19.52 -6.46 -7.57
CA VAL A 3 -19.68 -7.53 -8.57
C VAL A 3 -20.94 -7.40 -9.43
N GLN A 4 -22.01 -6.83 -8.89
CA GLN A 4 -23.27 -6.64 -9.63
C GLN A 4 -23.21 -5.50 -10.66
N ARG A 5 -22.16 -4.65 -10.62
CA ARG A 5 -21.94 -3.51 -11.56
C ARG A 5 -23.10 -2.53 -11.75
N GLU A 6 -24.12 -2.59 -10.91
CA GLU A 6 -25.25 -1.65 -10.97
C GLU A 6 -24.83 -0.27 -10.45
N ARG A 7 -25.18 0.81 -11.16
CA ARG A 7 -25.01 2.21 -10.70
C ARG A 7 -23.58 2.63 -10.33
N LEU A 8 -22.58 2.03 -10.98
CA LEU A 8 -21.21 2.52 -10.91
C LEU A 8 -21.16 3.96 -11.43
N SER A 9 -20.49 4.82 -10.67
CA SER A 9 -20.55 6.28 -10.85
C SER A 9 -19.16 6.93 -10.81
N ILE A 10 -18.11 6.17 -10.50
CA ILE A 10 -16.74 6.60 -10.69
C ILE A 10 -15.95 5.55 -11.48
N PHE A 11 -15.20 6.02 -12.46
CA PHE A 11 -14.36 5.25 -13.36
C PHE A 11 -12.93 5.81 -13.29
N ILE A 12 -12.02 4.98 -12.79
CA ILE A 12 -10.64 5.35 -12.50
C ILE A 12 -9.75 4.75 -13.58
N ASN A 13 -9.28 5.60 -14.48
CA ASN A 13 -8.32 5.22 -15.50
C ASN A 13 -6.91 5.19 -14.92
N VAL A 14 -6.22 4.09 -15.12
CA VAL A 14 -4.79 3.94 -14.81
C VAL A 14 -3.97 3.92 -16.11
N ASN A 15 -2.64 3.81 -16.01
CA ASN A 15 -1.81 3.69 -17.20
C ASN A 15 -2.18 2.46 -18.03
N LYS A 16 -1.90 2.51 -19.34
CA LYS A 16 -2.16 1.44 -20.33
C LYS A 16 -3.63 1.16 -20.64
N GLY A 17 -4.54 2.08 -20.33
CA GLY A 17 -5.96 1.97 -20.71
C GLY A 17 -6.76 0.98 -19.86
N GLU A 18 -6.20 0.54 -18.74
CA GLU A 18 -6.95 -0.25 -17.76
C GLU A 18 -7.83 0.68 -16.92
N GLU A 19 -9.03 0.21 -16.55
CA GLU A 19 -10.02 0.98 -15.82
C GLU A 19 -10.49 0.21 -14.59
N VAL A 20 -10.65 0.91 -13.47
CA VAL A 20 -11.21 0.40 -12.22
C VAL A 20 -12.44 1.23 -11.86
N SER A 21 -13.59 0.58 -11.65
CA SER A 21 -14.85 1.27 -11.41
C SER A 21 -15.43 1.01 -10.00
N ALA A 22 -16.12 2.01 -9.45
CA ALA A 22 -16.72 1.93 -8.14
C ALA A 22 -18.01 2.77 -8.04
N HIS A 23 -18.72 2.63 -6.92
CA HIS A 23 -19.76 3.57 -6.53
C HIS A 23 -19.09 4.81 -5.95
N LEU A 24 -19.35 5.98 -6.52
CA LEU A 24 -18.74 7.25 -6.11
C LEU A 24 -18.95 7.51 -4.62
N MET A 25 -20.17 7.26 -4.11
CA MET A 25 -20.50 7.44 -2.68
C MET A 25 -19.65 6.58 -1.76
N VAL A 26 -19.41 5.32 -2.11
CA VAL A 26 -18.62 4.38 -1.30
C VAL A 26 -17.14 4.78 -1.35
N PHE A 27 -16.66 5.14 -2.54
CA PHE A 27 -15.27 5.54 -2.73
C PHE A 27 -14.95 6.85 -2.01
N PHE A 28 -15.83 7.85 -2.11
CA PHE A 28 -15.74 9.13 -1.42
C PHE A 28 -15.68 8.98 0.11
N ALA A 29 -16.52 8.10 0.68
CA ALA A 29 -16.56 7.91 2.13
C ALA A 29 -15.19 7.52 2.72
N SER A 30 -14.35 6.84 1.93
CA SER A 30 -12.98 6.49 2.30
C SER A 30 -11.94 7.48 1.79
N PHE A 31 -12.16 8.11 0.64
CA PHE A 31 -11.24 9.05 0.02
C PHE A 31 -11.91 10.42 -0.18
N PRO A 32 -11.91 11.30 0.85
CA PRO A 32 -12.67 12.55 0.83
C PRO A 32 -12.28 13.53 -0.28
N LEU A 33 -11.07 13.44 -0.83
CA LEU A 33 -10.61 14.25 -1.98
C LEU A 33 -11.51 14.13 -3.22
N PHE A 34 -12.25 13.03 -3.34
CA PHE A 34 -13.21 12.82 -4.43
C PHE A 34 -14.58 13.45 -4.15
N GLY A 35 -14.79 14.06 -2.97
CA GLY A 35 -16.05 14.71 -2.60
C GLY A 35 -16.43 15.88 -3.50
N LYS A 36 -15.44 16.53 -4.12
CA LYS A 36 -15.65 17.59 -5.12
C LYS A 36 -16.43 17.12 -6.36
N TYR A 37 -16.53 15.80 -6.56
CA TYR A 37 -17.26 15.20 -7.69
C TYR A 37 -18.68 14.77 -7.33
N LEU A 38 -19.14 14.98 -6.09
CA LEU A 38 -20.51 14.69 -5.67
C LEU A 38 -21.48 15.75 -6.22
N SER A 39 -21.79 15.66 -7.50
CA SER A 39 -22.93 16.35 -8.11
C SER A 39 -24.09 15.35 -8.26
N VAL A 40 -25.33 15.85 -8.36
CA VAL A 40 -26.55 15.03 -8.30
C VAL A 40 -26.67 14.04 -9.47
N ASN A 41 -25.88 14.16 -10.55
CA ASN A 41 -26.09 13.36 -11.77
C ASN A 41 -24.83 12.87 -12.51
N ASP A 42 -23.63 13.01 -11.96
CA ASP A 42 -22.42 12.75 -12.77
C ASP A 42 -21.85 11.35 -12.62
N VAL A 43 -21.66 10.72 -13.78
CA VAL A 43 -20.63 9.70 -13.97
C VAL A 43 -19.27 10.41 -13.97
N VAL A 44 -18.40 10.02 -13.05
CA VAL A 44 -17.11 10.67 -12.81
C VAL A 44 -15.99 9.85 -13.43
N HIS A 45 -15.18 10.45 -14.29
CA HIS A 45 -13.94 9.85 -14.78
C HIS A 45 -12.74 10.55 -14.16
N VAL A 46 -11.83 9.78 -13.56
CA VAL A 46 -10.58 10.29 -12.98
C VAL A 46 -9.38 9.54 -13.52
N GLN A 47 -8.26 10.24 -13.68
CA GLN A 47 -7.00 9.65 -14.11
C GLN A 47 -6.05 9.54 -12.91
N LEU A 48 -5.62 8.31 -12.59
CA LEU A 48 -4.61 8.03 -11.58
C LEU A 48 -3.39 7.34 -12.22
N SER A 49 -2.81 7.97 -13.23
CA SER A 49 -1.65 7.46 -14.01
C SER A 49 -0.39 7.17 -13.18
N ARG A 50 -0.30 7.69 -11.96
CA ARG A 50 0.84 7.46 -11.06
C ARG A 50 0.78 6.12 -10.33
N PHE A 51 -0.37 5.45 -10.32
CA PHE A 51 -0.57 4.20 -9.60
C PHE A 51 -0.84 3.05 -10.57
N PRO A 52 -0.25 1.87 -10.32
CA PRO A 52 -0.53 0.68 -11.12
C PRO A 52 -1.97 0.18 -10.87
N HIS A 53 -2.53 -0.54 -11.85
CA HIS A 53 -3.90 -1.06 -11.79
C HIS A 53 -4.18 -1.84 -10.51
N GLU A 54 -3.29 -2.76 -10.14
CA GLU A 54 -3.41 -3.61 -8.95
C GLU A 54 -3.59 -2.79 -7.66
N VAL A 55 -2.93 -1.64 -7.57
CA VAL A 55 -2.98 -0.76 -6.39
C VAL A 55 -4.29 0.00 -6.34
N VAL A 56 -4.75 0.52 -7.48
CA VAL A 56 -6.06 1.18 -7.57
C VAL A 56 -7.18 0.17 -7.32
N ASN A 57 -7.05 -1.05 -7.84
CA ASN A 57 -8.01 -2.12 -7.59
C ASN A 57 -8.08 -2.49 -6.11
N ALA A 58 -6.93 -2.64 -5.44
CA ALA A 58 -6.88 -2.89 -4.00
C ALA A 58 -7.53 -1.74 -3.20
N ALA A 59 -7.35 -0.49 -3.61
CA ALA A 59 -8.01 0.65 -2.96
C ALA A 59 -9.52 0.53 -3.04
N VAL A 60 -10.04 0.05 -4.18
CA VAL A 60 -11.48 -0.19 -4.32
C VAL A 60 -11.94 -1.40 -3.51
N GLU A 61 -11.20 -2.50 -3.47
CA GLU A 61 -11.54 -3.64 -2.60
C GLU A 61 -11.59 -3.21 -1.12
N TYR A 62 -10.65 -2.37 -0.69
CA TYR A 62 -10.64 -1.78 0.64
C TYR A 62 -11.92 -0.98 0.94
N VAL A 63 -12.44 -0.15 0.02
CA VAL A 63 -13.64 0.65 0.33
C VAL A 63 -14.91 -0.18 0.49
N TYR A 64 -14.95 -1.40 -0.03
CA TYR A 64 -16.09 -2.31 0.18
C TYR A 64 -15.88 -3.27 1.35
N GLY A 65 -14.63 -3.64 1.63
CA GLY A 65 -14.30 -4.79 2.46
C GLY A 65 -13.46 -4.50 3.69
N GLY A 66 -12.94 -3.27 3.81
CA GLY A 66 -11.91 -2.95 4.78
C GLY A 66 -10.57 -3.61 4.47
N ILE A 67 -9.63 -3.44 5.39
CA ILE A 67 -8.23 -3.87 5.23
C ILE A 67 -8.06 -5.40 5.22
N GLU A 68 -9.04 -6.15 5.70
CA GLU A 68 -9.01 -7.61 5.72
C GLU A 68 -9.24 -8.23 4.33
N ASN A 69 -9.86 -7.49 3.41
CA ASN A 69 -10.14 -7.95 2.05
C ASN A 69 -8.98 -7.70 1.06
N ILE A 70 -7.87 -7.11 1.52
CA ILE A 70 -6.69 -6.87 0.68
C ILE A 70 -5.52 -7.74 1.11
N SER A 71 -4.71 -8.18 0.16
CA SER A 71 -3.54 -9.02 0.46
C SER A 71 -2.48 -8.23 1.24
N PRO A 72 -1.56 -8.91 1.96
CA PRO A 72 -0.46 -8.23 2.64
C PRO A 72 0.39 -7.34 1.73
N LEU A 73 0.72 -7.85 0.53
CA LEU A 73 1.46 -7.10 -0.47
C LEU A 73 0.67 -5.89 -0.99
N ALA A 74 -0.63 -6.05 -1.23
CA ALA A 74 -1.50 -4.96 -1.63
C ALA A 74 -1.61 -3.89 -0.53
N THR A 75 -1.64 -4.29 0.74
CA THR A 75 -1.64 -3.39 1.90
C THR A 75 -0.40 -2.52 1.94
N LEU A 76 0.78 -3.10 1.72
CA LEU A 76 2.03 -2.34 1.65
C LEU A 76 2.03 -1.35 0.49
N ARG A 77 1.60 -1.79 -0.70
CA ARG A 77 1.55 -0.94 -1.90
C ARG A 77 0.47 0.14 -1.83
N LEU A 78 -0.59 -0.08 -1.06
CA LEU A 78 -1.67 0.88 -0.83
C LEU A 78 -1.30 2.02 0.09
N TRP A 79 -0.24 1.87 0.88
CA TRP A 79 0.19 2.87 1.84
C TRP A 79 0.46 4.23 1.16
N LEU A 80 1.24 4.23 0.06
CA LEU A 80 1.61 5.47 -0.65
C LEU A 80 0.40 6.16 -1.30
N PRO A 81 -0.48 5.46 -2.05
CA PRO A 81 -1.75 6.01 -2.51
C PRO A 81 -2.60 6.54 -1.36
N ALA A 82 -2.71 5.82 -0.24
CA ALA A 82 -3.50 6.25 0.90
C ALA A 82 -2.98 7.59 1.46
N HIS A 83 -1.66 7.72 1.58
CA HIS A 83 -0.99 8.95 1.96
C HIS A 83 -1.28 10.08 0.96
N ASN A 84 -1.06 9.83 -0.33
CA ASN A 84 -1.26 10.83 -1.40
C ASN A 84 -2.73 11.25 -1.56
N LEU A 85 -3.66 10.34 -1.27
CA LEU A 85 -5.10 10.58 -1.32
C LEU A 85 -5.68 11.02 0.04
N GLN A 86 -4.82 11.30 1.02
CA GLN A 86 -5.18 11.82 2.34
C GLN A 86 -6.15 10.95 3.14
N ASN A 87 -6.09 9.62 2.97
CA ASN A 87 -6.87 8.66 3.76
C ASN A 87 -6.06 8.21 4.99
N LYS A 88 -6.15 8.97 6.09
CA LYS A 88 -5.42 8.69 7.32
C LYS A 88 -5.76 7.32 7.93
N ALA A 89 -7.03 6.94 7.95
CA ALA A 89 -7.46 5.65 8.50
C ALA A 89 -6.82 4.46 7.75
N LEU A 90 -6.71 4.56 6.43
CA LEU A 90 -6.03 3.56 5.63
C LEU A 90 -4.51 3.60 5.84
N VAL A 91 -3.89 4.77 5.96
CA VAL A 91 -2.46 4.88 6.31
C VAL A 91 -2.16 4.21 7.65
N ASP A 92 -2.96 4.50 8.68
CA ASP A 92 -2.82 3.92 10.02
C ASP A 92 -3.07 2.40 9.98
N GLY A 93 -4.09 1.96 9.24
CA GLY A 93 -4.41 0.55 9.02
C GLY A 93 -3.27 -0.20 8.33
N CYS A 94 -2.76 0.32 7.20
CA CYS A 94 -1.64 -0.26 6.46
C CYS A 94 -0.39 -0.35 7.36
N THR A 95 -0.10 0.71 8.11
CA THR A 95 1.05 0.74 9.03
C THR A 95 0.92 -0.35 10.10
N LYS A 96 -0.23 -0.44 10.78
CA LYS A 96 -0.47 -1.45 11.82
C LYS A 96 -0.41 -2.87 11.26
N PHE A 97 -1.01 -3.09 10.10
CA PHE A 97 -1.02 -4.39 9.44
C PHE A 97 0.39 -4.83 9.05
N SER A 98 1.18 -3.92 8.45
CA SER A 98 2.58 -4.18 8.11
C SER A 98 3.40 -4.47 9.35
N CYS A 99 3.33 -3.64 10.40
CA CYS A 99 4.07 -3.88 11.65
C CYS A 99 3.83 -5.27 12.25
N ALA A 100 2.60 -5.79 12.17
CA ALA A 100 2.25 -7.11 12.71
C ALA A 100 2.81 -8.30 11.88
N ARG A 101 3.31 -8.06 10.67
CA ARG A 101 3.66 -9.11 9.68
C ARG A 101 5.02 -8.89 9.00
N ILE A 102 5.85 -7.98 9.50
CA ILE A 102 7.20 -7.82 8.98
C ILE A 102 8.02 -9.05 9.37
N GLU A 103 8.61 -9.68 8.36
CA GLU A 103 9.47 -10.85 8.46
C GLU A 103 10.70 -10.65 7.58
N GLU A 104 11.73 -11.47 7.75
CA GLU A 104 12.98 -11.39 6.98
C GLU A 104 12.74 -11.39 5.46
N ILE A 105 11.74 -12.15 5.00
CA ILE A 105 11.42 -12.31 3.57
C ILE A 105 10.81 -11.06 2.93
N ASN A 106 10.23 -10.15 3.72
CA ASN A 106 9.53 -8.97 3.22
C ASN A 106 10.12 -7.64 3.70
N VAL A 107 11.08 -7.67 4.63
CA VAL A 107 11.67 -6.47 5.26
C VAL A 107 12.27 -5.49 4.25
N SER A 108 12.84 -5.97 3.14
CA SER A 108 13.45 -5.12 2.10
C SER A 108 12.42 -4.27 1.36
N GLU A 109 11.28 -4.86 1.00
CA GLU A 109 10.18 -4.14 0.36
C GLU A 109 9.55 -3.14 1.33
N VAL A 110 9.34 -3.54 2.59
CA VAL A 110 8.76 -2.67 3.62
C VAL A 110 9.70 -1.51 3.94
N TRP A 111 11.01 -1.75 4.07
CA TRP A 111 12.03 -0.72 4.27
C TRP A 111 12.05 0.29 3.11
N SER A 112 12.02 -0.19 1.87
CA SER A 112 12.03 0.68 0.69
C SER A 112 10.78 1.56 0.64
N ALA A 113 9.60 0.99 0.90
CA ALA A 113 8.35 1.72 0.95
C ALA A 113 8.32 2.74 2.10
N ALA A 114 8.81 2.37 3.28
CA ALA A 114 8.86 3.25 4.45
C ALA A 114 9.78 4.46 4.24
N ASN A 115 10.95 4.26 3.62
CA ASN A 115 11.87 5.34 3.31
C ASN A 115 11.36 6.27 2.20
N ALA A 116 10.76 5.72 1.13
CA ALA A 116 10.18 6.53 0.05
C ALA A 116 9.09 7.50 0.53
N THR A 117 8.62 7.32 1.76
CA THR A 117 7.44 7.96 2.29
C THR A 117 7.63 8.60 3.66
N ASN A 118 8.85 8.56 4.20
CA ASN A 118 9.18 9.06 5.53
C ASN A 118 8.29 8.48 6.65
N ASN A 119 7.89 7.21 6.55
CA ASN A 119 7.14 6.54 7.61
C ASN A 119 8.08 6.09 8.73
N GLU A 120 8.29 6.96 9.73
CA GLU A 120 9.20 6.73 10.85
C GLU A 120 8.87 5.47 11.67
N ILE A 121 7.58 5.09 11.76
CA ILE A 121 7.14 3.89 12.49
C ILE A 121 7.65 2.65 11.77
N LEU A 122 7.39 2.52 10.46
CA LEU A 122 7.85 1.37 9.68
C LEU A 122 9.38 1.34 9.55
N ILE A 123 10.03 2.51 9.41
CA ILE A 123 11.49 2.62 9.43
C ILE A 123 12.02 2.03 10.76
N GLY A 124 11.50 2.48 11.90
CA GLY A 124 11.93 2.01 13.22
C GLY A 124 11.76 0.50 13.42
N VAL A 125 10.66 -0.08 12.90
CA VAL A 125 10.43 -1.53 12.99
C VAL A 125 11.37 -2.33 12.08
N CYS A 126 11.74 -1.79 10.91
CA CYS A 126 12.62 -2.48 9.97
C CYS A 126 14.12 -2.41 10.36
N VAL A 127 14.58 -1.36 11.04
CA VAL A 127 16.00 -1.18 11.44
C VAL A 127 16.62 -2.44 12.08
N PRO A 128 16.05 -3.04 13.14
CA PRO A 128 16.67 -4.20 13.79
C PRO A 128 16.75 -5.43 12.88
N LEU A 129 15.76 -5.63 12.00
CA LEU A 129 15.71 -6.78 11.09
C LEU A 129 16.71 -6.63 9.93
N VAL A 130 16.84 -5.42 9.36
CA VAL A 130 17.87 -5.11 8.35
C VAL A 130 19.27 -5.26 8.94
N ALA A 131 19.49 -4.79 10.18
CA ALA A 131 20.76 -4.93 10.87
C ALA A 131 21.13 -6.41 11.13
N MET A 132 20.16 -7.26 11.47
CA MET A 132 20.38 -8.71 11.65
C MET A 132 20.83 -9.38 10.34
N ASN A 133 20.24 -9.02 9.21
CA ASN A 133 20.65 -9.53 7.89
C ASN A 133 22.08 -9.15 7.52
N TRP A 134 22.55 -7.96 7.93
CA TRP A 134 23.93 -7.53 7.69
C TRP A 134 24.91 -8.16 8.69
N GLY A 135 24.48 -8.37 9.95
CA GLY A 135 25.29 -9.02 10.98
C GLY A 135 25.58 -10.50 10.67
N CYS A 136 24.63 -11.23 10.08
CA CYS A 136 24.83 -12.62 9.66
C CYS A 136 25.82 -12.76 8.49
N LEU A 137 25.93 -11.77 7.60
CA LEU A 137 26.91 -11.75 6.52
C LEU A 137 28.33 -11.43 7.00
N GLY A 138 28.48 -10.70 8.12
CA GLY A 138 29.78 -10.33 8.69
C GLY A 138 30.50 -11.45 9.46
N HIS A 139 29.77 -12.44 9.96
CA HIS A 139 30.34 -13.57 10.72
C HIS A 139 30.85 -14.73 9.86
N GLY A 140 30.57 -14.74 8.56
CA GLY A 140 31.04 -15.77 7.61
C GLY A 140 32.45 -15.52 7.04
N LEU A 141 33.06 -14.37 7.30
CA LEU A 141 34.33 -13.96 6.67
C LEU A 141 35.50 -13.79 7.66
N THR A 142 35.35 -14.13 8.93
CA THR A 142 36.42 -13.96 9.95
C THR A 142 36.89 -15.24 10.63
N SER A 143 36.43 -16.43 10.22
CA SER A 143 36.89 -17.72 10.79
C SER A 143 38.00 -18.43 9.99
N GLY A 144 38.75 -17.68 9.18
CA GLY A 144 39.81 -18.21 8.33
C GLY A 144 41.17 -17.56 8.54
N ASN A 145 41.57 -17.25 9.78
CA ASN A 145 42.98 -16.97 10.07
C ASN A 145 43.32 -17.17 11.55
N SER A 146 43.68 -18.40 11.92
CA SER A 146 44.63 -18.66 13.01
C SER A 146 44.93 -20.15 13.08
N ARG A 147 46.15 -20.53 12.66
CA ARG A 147 47.11 -21.33 13.43
C ARG A 147 48.35 -21.62 12.58
N ASP A 148 49.37 -20.80 12.84
CA ASP A 148 50.79 -21.15 12.86
C ASP A 148 51.03 -22.33 13.86
N PRO A 149 52.18 -23.06 13.83
CA PRO A 149 53.52 -22.59 13.47
C PRO A 149 54.30 -23.39 12.40
#